data_AF-A0A9X6VVQ9-F1
#
_entry.id   AF-A0A9X6VVQ9-F1
#
_cell.length_a   1.000
_cell.length_b   1.000
_cell.length_c   1.000
_cell.angle_alpha   90.00
_cell.angle_beta   90.00
_cell.angle_gamma   90.00
#
_symmetry.space_group_name_H-M   'P 1'
#
loop_
_entity.id
_entity.type
_entity.pdbx_description
1 polymer ?
#
loop_
_entity_poly.entity_id
_entity_poly.type
_entity_poly.pdbx_seq_one_letter_code
_entity_poly.pdbx_strand_id
1 'polypeptide(L)'
;MNLEEMKELIKQNAVKKKQSFTEVEEPWDAITLYHGTTTKRLNEILRHGITPRNQNKINNFVDVPSNPELVYLSTKWHYWYAFYANEKSLINQVGKERYESESINSLWNETGDFPVYIVCEVPKELLVLDEDVVYQWGIKTKIKNGEIEGPDDISVEECLQQGTIASLDTILPEYMNEVIILGSEDYRDELLDGAYGVEAEKWFHGFGIGSLTADSLSVHEIMKYSKLLHILSVEPIPEQNKSIKRIYIEDEELQVEFE
;
A
#
# COMPACT_ATOMS: atom_id res chain seq x y z
N MET A 1 10.23 13.39 26.05
CA MET A 1 10.39 13.34 24.59
C MET A 1 9.11 13.82 23.94
N ASN A 2 9.20 14.66 22.91
CA ASN A 2 8.02 15.02 22.10
C ASN A 2 7.83 14.02 20.94
N LEU A 3 6.67 14.05 20.26
CA LEU A 3 6.36 13.07 19.22
C LEU A 3 7.27 13.18 17.99
N GLU A 4 7.66 14.39 17.61
CA GLU A 4 8.54 14.62 16.46
C GLU A 4 9.97 14.13 16.73
N GLU A 5 10.44 14.28 17.97
CA GLU A 5 11.71 13.69 18.43
C GLU A 5 11.67 12.15 18.31
N MET A 6 10.59 11.51 18.77
CA MET A 6 10.43 10.06 18.66
C MET A 6 10.35 9.61 17.20
N LYS A 7 9.58 10.34 16.37
CA LYS A 7 9.44 10.07 14.93
C LYS A 7 10.80 10.06 14.23
N GLU A 8 11.64 11.04 14.54
CA GLU A 8 12.99 11.12 13.98
C GLU A 8 13.91 10.00 14.49
N LEU A 9 13.81 9.61 15.78
CA LEU A 9 14.54 8.46 16.31
C LEU A 9 14.14 7.15 15.63
N ILE A 10 12.85 6.96 15.34
CA ILE A 10 12.36 5.78 14.60
C ILE A 10 12.96 5.75 13.19
N LYS A 11 12.97 6.87 12.46
CA LYS A 11 13.61 6.96 11.13
C LYS A 11 15.08 6.59 11.19
N GLN A 12 15.83 7.11 12.16
CA GLN A 12 17.25 6.82 12.33
C GLN A 12 17.49 5.35 12.72
N ASN A 13 16.63 4.77 13.56
CA ASN A 13 16.69 3.35 13.92
C ASN A 13 16.44 2.47 12.68
N ALA A 14 15.45 2.81 11.85
CA ALA A 14 15.16 2.08 10.62
C ALA A 14 16.33 2.10 9.62
N VAL A 15 16.96 3.26 9.42
CA VAL A 15 18.17 3.38 8.56
C VAL A 15 19.32 2.54 9.11
N LYS A 16 19.56 2.56 10.43
CA LYS A 16 20.60 1.72 11.06
C LYS A 16 20.31 0.24 10.87
N LYS A 17 19.06 -0.19 11.10
CA LYS A 17 18.62 -1.58 10.90
C LYS A 17 18.83 -2.00 9.45
N LYS A 18 18.45 -1.16 8.48
CA LYS A 18 18.66 -1.42 7.05
C LYS A 18 20.14 -1.59 6.71
N GLN A 19 21.03 -0.77 7.27
CA GLN A 19 22.47 -0.87 7.04
C GLN A 19 23.10 -2.13 7.64
N SER A 20 22.54 -2.65 8.73
CA SER A 20 22.99 -3.91 9.35
C SER A 20 22.27 -5.15 8.82
N PHE A 21 21.18 -4.99 8.08
CA PHE A 21 20.40 -6.09 7.53
C PHE A 21 21.17 -6.75 6.39
N THR A 22 21.32 -8.07 6.45
CA THR A 22 22.11 -8.84 5.48
C THR A 22 21.23 -9.67 4.56
N GLU A 23 20.38 -10.51 5.14
CA GLU A 23 19.49 -11.42 4.43
C GLU A 23 18.35 -11.86 5.37
N VAL A 24 17.31 -12.45 4.78
CA VAL A 24 16.22 -13.10 5.53
C VAL A 24 16.63 -14.54 5.84
N GLU A 25 16.64 -14.92 7.12
CA GLU A 25 16.98 -16.28 7.54
C GLU A 25 15.76 -17.23 7.54
N GLU A 26 14.58 -16.73 7.94
CA GLU A 26 13.33 -17.49 8.07
C GLU A 26 12.23 -16.90 7.16
N PRO A 27 12.32 -17.06 5.82
CA PRO A 27 11.34 -16.50 4.89
C PRO A 27 9.92 -17.06 5.04
N TRP A 28 9.75 -18.16 5.77
CA TRP A 28 8.45 -18.76 6.09
C TRP A 28 7.73 -18.08 7.26
N ASP A 29 8.43 -17.33 8.13
CA ASP A 29 7.77 -16.54 9.18
C ASP A 29 7.30 -15.21 8.60
N ALA A 30 6.26 -15.30 7.78
CA ALA A 30 5.71 -14.19 7.01
C ALA A 30 4.37 -13.69 7.57
N ILE A 31 3.99 -12.50 7.13
CA ILE A 31 2.68 -11.90 7.37
C ILE A 31 2.12 -11.32 6.08
N THR A 32 0.81 -11.51 5.88
CA THR A 32 0.07 -10.88 4.78
C THR A 32 -0.01 -9.37 4.98
N LEU A 33 0.53 -8.64 4.01
CA LEU A 33 0.50 -7.18 3.94
C LEU A 33 0.10 -6.74 2.53
N TYR A 34 -0.28 -5.48 2.40
CA TYR A 34 -0.82 -4.95 1.18
C TYR A 34 -0.13 -3.64 0.76
N HIS A 35 0.02 -3.46 -0.55
CA HIS A 35 0.55 -2.24 -1.14
C HIS A 35 -0.45 -1.65 -2.14
N GLY A 36 -0.92 -0.42 -1.90
CA GLY A 36 -1.78 0.30 -2.83
C GLY A 36 -0.98 1.17 -3.80
N THR A 37 -1.27 1.08 -5.10
CA THR A 37 -0.57 1.77 -6.19
C THR A 37 -1.49 1.93 -7.41
N THR A 38 -0.92 2.14 -8.60
CA THR A 38 -1.66 2.26 -9.86
C THR A 38 -1.04 1.40 -10.96
N THR A 39 -1.82 1.12 -12.01
CA THR A 39 -1.34 0.31 -13.14
C THR A 39 -0.14 0.92 -13.87
N LYS A 40 0.09 2.23 -13.76
CA LYS A 40 1.30 2.90 -14.33
C LYS A 40 2.60 2.38 -13.73
N ARG A 41 2.58 1.81 -12.53
CA ARG A 41 3.76 1.24 -11.87
C ARG A 41 3.85 -0.28 -12.00
N LEU A 42 2.81 -0.92 -12.52
CA LEU A 42 2.66 -2.36 -12.41
C LEU A 42 3.72 -3.17 -13.15
N ASN A 43 4.07 -2.78 -14.39
CA ASN A 43 5.15 -3.48 -15.12
C ASN A 43 6.52 -3.36 -14.43
N GLU A 44 6.80 -2.22 -13.80
CA GLU A 44 8.05 -2.04 -13.04
C GLU A 44 8.01 -2.88 -11.76
N ILE A 45 6.88 -2.91 -11.06
CA ILE A 45 6.72 -3.74 -9.86
C ILE A 45 6.84 -5.23 -10.18
N LEU A 46 6.21 -5.72 -11.25
CA LEU A 46 6.29 -7.12 -11.65
C LEU A 46 7.72 -7.56 -12.00
N ARG A 47 8.55 -6.63 -12.49
CA ARG A 47 9.95 -6.92 -12.88
C ARG A 47 10.96 -6.71 -11.75
N HIS A 48 10.70 -5.78 -10.85
CA HIS A 48 11.71 -5.29 -9.89
C HIS A 48 11.25 -5.34 -8.43
N GLY A 49 9.99 -5.69 -8.19
CA GLY A 49 9.37 -5.59 -6.87
C GLY A 49 8.94 -4.17 -6.51
N ILE A 50 8.47 -4.02 -5.28
CA ILE A 50 8.12 -2.73 -4.69
C ILE A 50 9.39 -2.15 -4.08
N THR A 51 10.01 -1.17 -4.74
CA THR A 51 11.33 -0.62 -4.39
C THR A 51 11.22 0.74 -3.68
N PRO A 52 12.06 1.06 -2.68
CA PRO A 52 12.11 2.39 -2.07
C PRO A 52 12.30 3.53 -3.09
N ARG A 53 11.75 4.71 -2.81
CA ARG A 53 11.77 5.87 -3.73
C ARG A 53 13.16 6.36 -4.12
N ASN A 54 14.13 6.25 -3.22
CA ASN A 54 15.51 6.66 -3.47
C ASN A 54 16.39 5.56 -4.11
N GLN A 55 15.88 4.32 -4.18
CA GLN A 55 16.61 3.22 -4.79
C GLN A 55 16.17 3.04 -6.24
N ASN A 56 17.12 3.23 -7.15
CA ASN A 56 16.96 3.14 -8.60
C ASN A 56 16.08 4.27 -9.15
N LYS A 57 16.24 4.65 -10.42
CA LYS A 57 15.45 5.73 -11.05
C LYS A 57 13.95 5.36 -11.23
N ILE A 58 13.48 4.36 -10.50
CA ILE A 58 12.19 3.69 -10.54
C ILE A 58 11.42 4.15 -9.30
N ASN A 59 10.60 5.19 -9.45
CA ASN A 59 9.72 5.64 -8.39
C ASN A 59 8.36 4.93 -8.55
N ASN A 60 8.07 3.92 -7.72
CA ASN A 60 6.78 3.21 -7.74
C ASN A 60 5.72 3.84 -6.82
N PHE A 61 5.97 5.06 -6.32
CA PHE A 61 5.09 5.77 -5.40
C PHE A 61 4.58 7.10 -5.97
N VAL A 62 3.47 7.54 -5.39
CA VAL A 62 3.03 8.94 -5.43
C VAL A 62 3.79 9.72 -4.35
N ASP A 63 4.01 11.03 -4.53
CA ASP A 63 4.74 11.84 -3.54
C ASP A 63 3.99 11.95 -2.20
N VAL A 64 4.31 11.05 -1.27
CA VAL A 64 3.84 11.07 0.13
C VAL A 64 5.03 11.49 1.03
N PRO A 65 4.83 12.25 2.12
CA PRO A 65 5.90 12.61 3.05
C PRO A 65 6.32 11.43 3.96
N SER A 66 6.83 10.35 3.37
CA SER A 66 7.37 9.16 4.04
C SER A 66 8.89 9.04 3.90
N ASN A 67 9.55 8.16 4.65
CA ASN A 67 10.99 7.90 4.47
C ASN A 67 11.26 7.35 3.04
N PRO A 68 12.08 8.03 2.21
CA PRO A 68 12.31 7.60 0.84
C PRO A 68 13.19 6.36 0.70
N GLU A 69 13.80 5.86 1.79
CA GLU A 69 14.63 4.66 1.80
C GLU A 69 13.88 3.38 2.17
N LEU A 70 12.60 3.48 2.52
CA LEU A 70 11.77 2.35 2.96
C LEU A 70 10.60 2.11 2.00
N VAL A 71 10.04 0.90 2.07
CA VAL A 71 8.77 0.55 1.41
C VAL A 71 7.69 0.50 2.46
N TYR A 72 6.53 1.13 2.19
CA TYR A 72 5.42 1.15 3.13
C TYR A 72 4.32 0.20 2.67
N LEU A 73 3.84 -0.59 3.62
CA LEU A 73 2.79 -1.57 3.45
C LEU A 73 1.71 -1.34 4.50
N SER A 74 0.53 -1.89 4.27
CA SER A 74 -0.59 -1.80 5.19
C SER A 74 -1.19 -3.17 5.49
N THR A 75 -1.75 -3.34 6.68
CA THR A 75 -2.49 -4.56 7.05
C THR A 75 -3.93 -4.57 6.53
N LYS A 76 -4.49 -3.40 6.18
CA LYS A 76 -5.90 -3.29 5.75
C LYS A 76 -6.31 -2.05 4.95
N TRP A 77 -5.46 -1.04 4.81
CA TRP A 77 -5.83 0.25 4.21
C TRP A 77 -5.53 0.35 2.69
N HIS A 78 -5.31 -0.78 2.03
CA HIS A 78 -4.81 -0.83 0.66
C HIS A 78 -5.75 -0.22 -0.37
N TYR A 79 -7.08 -0.32 -0.21
CA TYR A 79 -8.03 0.36 -1.11
C TYR A 79 -7.84 1.87 -1.09
N TRP A 80 -7.66 2.44 0.11
CA TRP A 80 -7.48 3.87 0.27
C TRP A 80 -6.19 4.31 -0.45
N TYR A 81 -5.09 3.59 -0.23
CA TYR A 81 -3.82 3.87 -0.88
C TYR A 81 -3.89 3.68 -2.41
N ALA A 82 -4.59 2.67 -2.91
CA ALA A 82 -4.78 2.42 -4.34
C ALA A 82 -5.53 3.57 -5.02
N PHE A 83 -6.68 3.97 -4.47
CA PHE A 83 -7.47 5.07 -5.01
C PHE A 83 -6.77 6.42 -4.86
N TYR A 84 -6.11 6.67 -3.73
CA TYR A 84 -5.30 7.88 -3.54
C TYR A 84 -4.16 7.97 -4.56
N ALA A 85 -3.45 6.87 -4.79
CA ALA A 85 -2.39 6.83 -5.77
C ALA A 85 -2.92 7.10 -7.20
N ASN A 86 -4.06 6.49 -7.54
CA ASN A 86 -4.69 6.66 -8.85
C ASN A 86 -5.23 8.09 -9.06
N GLU A 87 -5.88 8.70 -8.06
CA GLU A 87 -6.29 10.11 -8.10
C GLU A 87 -5.09 11.00 -8.47
N LYS A 88 -3.97 10.86 -7.74
CA LYS A 88 -2.80 11.69 -7.98
C LYS A 88 -2.19 11.46 -9.35
N SER A 89 -2.14 10.20 -9.80
CA SER A 89 -1.66 9.84 -11.12
C SER A 89 -2.52 10.45 -12.24
N LEU A 90 -3.85 10.32 -12.13
CA LEU A 90 -4.80 10.89 -13.08
C LEU A 90 -4.74 12.42 -13.10
N ILE A 91 -4.76 13.08 -11.94
CA ILE A 91 -4.65 14.55 -11.86
C ILE A 91 -3.37 15.04 -12.53
N ASN A 92 -2.25 14.34 -12.34
CA ASN A 92 -0.98 14.69 -12.99
C ASN A 92 -1.03 14.49 -14.52
N GLN A 93 -1.78 13.50 -15.00
CA GLN A 93 -1.87 13.16 -16.42
C GLN A 93 -2.88 14.03 -17.19
N VAL A 94 -4.10 14.19 -16.67
CA VAL A 94 -5.20 14.89 -17.37
C VAL A 94 -5.47 16.30 -16.82
N GLY A 95 -4.91 16.64 -15.66
CA GLY A 95 -5.16 17.91 -14.98
C GLY A 95 -6.38 17.85 -14.04
N LYS A 96 -6.32 18.67 -12.98
CA LYS A 96 -7.33 18.70 -11.92
C LYS A 96 -8.75 19.01 -12.43
N GLU A 97 -8.89 19.96 -13.35
CA GLU A 97 -10.18 20.36 -13.90
C GLU A 97 -10.91 19.21 -14.61
N ARG A 98 -10.19 18.42 -15.41
CA ARG A 98 -10.74 17.24 -16.09
C ARG A 98 -11.10 16.15 -15.08
N TYR A 99 -10.22 15.87 -14.12
CA TYR A 99 -10.47 14.90 -13.06
C TYR A 99 -11.76 15.19 -12.28
N GLU A 100 -12.03 16.46 -11.98
CA GLU A 100 -13.21 16.87 -11.21
C GLU A 100 -14.50 16.95 -12.05
N SER A 101 -14.42 16.96 -13.38
CA SER A 101 -15.58 17.19 -14.26
C SER A 101 -15.98 16.01 -15.14
N GLU A 102 -15.07 15.07 -15.40
CA GLU A 102 -15.31 13.89 -16.22
C GLU A 102 -15.56 12.65 -15.36
N SER A 103 -16.30 11.65 -15.89
CA SER A 103 -16.49 10.37 -15.19
C SER A 103 -15.14 9.66 -15.05
N ILE A 104 -14.90 9.08 -13.87
CA ILE A 104 -13.66 8.35 -13.61
C ILE A 104 -13.48 7.16 -14.57
N ASN A 105 -14.58 6.48 -14.95
CA ASN A 105 -14.52 5.35 -15.88
C ASN A 105 -14.02 5.80 -17.26
N SER A 106 -14.40 7.00 -17.69
CA SER A 106 -13.90 7.60 -18.94
C SER A 106 -12.40 7.87 -18.84
N LEU A 107 -11.96 8.45 -17.71
CA LEU A 107 -10.55 8.76 -17.47
C LEU A 107 -9.70 7.49 -17.37
N TRP A 108 -10.18 6.45 -16.70
CA TRP A 108 -9.51 5.14 -16.64
C TRP A 108 -9.35 4.52 -18.03
N ASN A 109 -10.39 4.55 -18.87
CA ASN A 109 -10.33 4.03 -20.23
C ASN A 109 -9.43 4.85 -21.17
N GLU A 110 -9.42 6.17 -21.04
CA GLU A 110 -8.54 7.06 -21.81
C GLU A 110 -7.07 6.84 -21.44
N THR A 111 -6.77 6.77 -20.14
CA THR A 111 -5.39 6.76 -19.64
C THR A 111 -4.79 5.37 -19.50
N GLY A 112 -5.63 4.33 -19.40
CA GLY A 112 -5.24 2.97 -19.00
C GLY A 112 -4.72 2.89 -17.56
N ASP A 113 -5.00 3.92 -16.73
CA ASP A 113 -4.51 4.03 -15.35
C ASP A 113 -5.60 3.67 -14.35
N PHE A 114 -5.48 2.51 -13.71
CA PHE A 114 -6.46 2.02 -12.74
C PHE A 114 -5.84 1.93 -11.34
N PRO A 115 -6.66 2.05 -10.28
CA PRO A 115 -6.23 1.75 -8.92
C PRO A 115 -5.90 0.26 -8.77
N VAL A 116 -4.81 -0.02 -8.05
CA VAL A 116 -4.26 -1.37 -7.87
C VAL A 116 -3.89 -1.58 -6.41
N TYR A 117 -4.13 -2.78 -5.89
CA TYR A 117 -3.42 -3.24 -4.70
C TYR A 117 -2.73 -4.58 -4.92
N ILE A 118 -1.67 -4.82 -4.15
CA ILE A 118 -0.85 -6.02 -4.23
C ILE A 118 -0.89 -6.73 -2.89
N VAL A 119 -1.16 -8.03 -2.90
CA VAL A 119 -1.12 -8.91 -1.73
C VAL A 119 0.28 -9.48 -1.61
N CYS A 120 0.93 -9.27 -0.47
CA CYS A 120 2.31 -9.67 -0.21
C CYS A 120 2.39 -10.57 1.03
N GLU A 121 3.17 -11.64 0.96
CA GLU A 121 3.57 -12.45 2.11
C GLU A 121 4.99 -12.07 2.50
N VAL A 122 5.11 -11.16 3.48
CA VAL A 122 6.38 -10.51 3.78
C VAL A 122 7.02 -11.14 5.02
N PRO A 123 8.28 -11.62 4.93
CA PRO A 123 9.02 -12.09 6.09
C PRO A 123 9.09 -11.03 7.19
N LYS A 124 8.81 -11.43 8.43
CA LYS A 124 8.79 -10.49 9.57
C LYS A 124 10.14 -9.83 9.82
N GLU A 125 11.24 -10.49 9.46
CA GLU A 125 12.60 -9.95 9.55
C GLU A 125 12.83 -8.69 8.70
N LEU A 126 12.05 -8.50 7.63
CA LEU A 126 12.10 -7.29 6.81
C LEU A 126 11.38 -6.10 7.48
N LEU A 127 10.54 -6.34 8.48
CA LEU A 127 9.64 -5.32 9.01
C LEU A 127 10.36 -4.39 9.98
N VAL A 128 10.04 -3.10 9.84
CA VAL A 128 10.46 -2.05 10.75
C VAL A 128 9.30 -1.09 10.99
N LEU A 129 9.36 -0.38 12.12
CA LEU A 129 8.34 0.59 12.49
C LEU A 129 8.12 1.62 11.38
N ASP A 130 6.85 1.87 11.07
CA ASP A 130 6.44 3.11 10.43
C ASP A 130 6.61 4.26 11.44
N GLU A 131 7.27 5.34 11.04
CA GLU A 131 7.51 6.48 11.92
C GLU A 131 6.22 7.16 12.43
N ASP A 132 5.10 7.01 11.71
CA ASP A 132 3.81 7.61 12.07
C ASP A 132 3.08 6.83 13.19
N VAL A 133 3.63 5.69 13.64
CA VAL A 133 3.16 4.94 14.80
C VAL A 133 3.06 5.82 16.06
N VAL A 134 3.90 6.86 16.16
CA VAL A 134 3.92 7.81 17.30
C VAL A 134 2.62 8.59 17.45
N TYR A 135 1.83 8.71 16.39
CA TYR A 135 0.56 9.44 16.42
C TYR A 135 -0.61 8.58 16.89
N GLN A 136 -0.44 7.25 16.95
CA GLN A 136 -1.45 6.37 17.52
C GLN A 136 -1.70 6.74 18.99
N TRP A 137 -2.97 6.86 19.39
CA TRP A 137 -3.34 7.33 20.72
C TRP A 137 -2.69 6.53 21.86
N GLY A 138 -2.60 5.19 21.71
CA GLY A 138 -1.94 4.32 22.69
C GLY A 138 -0.45 4.64 22.85
N ILE A 139 0.30 4.63 21.75
CA ILE A 139 1.75 4.92 21.72
C ILE A 139 2.02 6.36 22.17
N LYS A 140 1.26 7.33 21.67
CA LYS A 140 1.33 8.74 22.09
C LYS A 140 1.16 8.90 23.60
N THR A 141 0.26 8.12 24.22
CA THR A 141 0.02 8.16 25.67
C THR A 141 1.19 7.55 26.43
N LYS A 142 1.69 6.39 25.99
CA LYS A 142 2.86 5.73 26.57
C LYS A 142 4.12 6.61 26.50
N ILE A 143 4.38 7.29 25.37
CA ILE A 143 5.49 8.26 25.22
C ILE A 143 5.34 9.41 26.22
N LYS A 144 4.13 9.97 26.35
CA LYS A 144 3.87 11.07 27.30
C LYS A 144 4.04 10.67 28.76
N ASN A 145 3.73 9.42 29.08
CA ASN A 145 3.88 8.85 30.43
C ASN A 145 5.33 8.43 30.74
N GLY A 146 6.22 8.40 29.75
CA GLY A 146 7.59 7.91 29.91
C GLY A 146 7.70 6.39 29.92
N GLU A 147 6.70 5.67 29.41
CA GLU A 147 6.73 4.20 29.26
C GLU A 147 7.49 3.76 28.00
N ILE A 148 7.61 4.65 27.01
CA ILE A 148 8.42 4.47 25.79
C ILE A 148 9.48 5.57 25.81
N GLU A 149 10.74 5.17 25.94
CA GLU A 149 11.91 6.04 25.96
C GLU A 149 12.67 6.00 24.63
N GLY A 150 12.46 4.99 23.78
CA GLY A 150 13.03 4.92 22.45
C GLY A 150 12.28 4.00 21.48
N PRO A 151 12.75 3.89 20.22
CA PRO A 151 12.12 3.05 19.21
C PRO A 151 12.04 1.57 19.58
N ASP A 152 13.03 1.06 20.32
CA ASP A 152 13.09 -0.36 20.69
C ASP A 152 12.04 -0.75 21.75
N ASP A 153 11.38 0.23 22.37
CA ASP A 153 10.25 0.00 23.29
C ASP A 153 8.91 -0.18 22.56
N ILE A 154 8.88 0.02 21.23
CA ILE A 154 7.70 -0.17 20.38
C ILE A 154 7.87 -1.47 19.60
N SER A 155 6.98 -2.42 19.83
CA SER A 155 6.97 -3.68 19.09
C SER A 155 6.46 -3.52 17.65
N VAL A 156 6.85 -4.45 16.77
CA VAL A 156 6.30 -4.53 15.40
C VAL A 156 4.79 -4.79 15.46
N GLU A 157 4.32 -5.59 16.41
CA GLU A 157 2.90 -5.87 16.63
C GLU A 157 2.11 -4.61 17.00
N GLU A 158 2.65 -3.73 17.83
CA GLU A 158 2.03 -2.44 18.12
C GLU A 158 1.96 -1.54 16.88
N CYS A 159 3.00 -1.57 16.04
CA CYS A 159 2.98 -0.85 14.76
C CYS A 159 1.95 -1.45 13.79
N LEU A 160 1.83 -2.77 13.70
CA LEU A 160 0.84 -3.44 12.86
C LEU A 160 -0.61 -3.20 13.32
N GLN A 161 -0.82 -2.90 14.61
CA GLN A 161 -2.13 -2.46 15.12
C GLN A 161 -2.49 -1.04 14.66
N GLN A 162 -1.48 -0.20 14.43
CA GLN A 162 -1.66 0.97 13.60
C GLN A 162 -1.94 0.41 12.19
N GLY A 163 -1.11 -0.38 11.56
CA GLY A 163 -1.51 -1.09 10.33
C GLY A 163 -1.10 -0.36 9.08
N THR A 164 -0.16 0.56 9.22
CA THR A 164 0.97 0.64 8.31
C THR A 164 2.23 0.12 8.99
N ILE A 165 3.16 -0.35 8.17
CA ILE A 165 4.47 -0.86 8.56
C ILE A 165 5.45 -0.55 7.43
N ALA A 166 6.72 -0.43 7.75
CA ALA A 166 7.75 -0.27 6.74
C ALA A 166 8.54 -1.57 6.55
N SER A 167 9.11 -1.74 5.35
CA SER A 167 10.09 -2.77 5.04
C SER A 167 11.48 -2.13 4.89
N LEU A 168 12.48 -2.81 5.46
CA LEU A 168 13.89 -2.45 5.36
C LEU A 168 14.41 -2.54 3.92
N ASP A 169 13.83 -3.42 3.11
CA ASP A 169 14.25 -3.64 1.73
C ASP A 169 13.07 -3.70 0.75
N THR A 170 13.42 -3.83 -0.54
CA THR A 170 12.50 -4.07 -1.64
C THR A 170 11.65 -5.31 -1.38
N ILE A 171 10.35 -5.23 -1.64
CA ILE A 171 9.48 -6.41 -1.66
C ILE A 171 9.60 -7.05 -3.03
N LEU A 172 10.40 -8.12 -3.10
CA LEU A 172 10.66 -8.87 -4.32
C LEU A 172 9.41 -9.62 -4.83
N PRO A 173 9.33 -9.98 -6.12
CA PRO A 173 8.22 -10.76 -6.66
C PRO A 173 7.95 -12.10 -5.98
N GLU A 174 8.96 -12.74 -5.39
CA GLU A 174 8.79 -13.95 -4.58
C GLU A 174 7.91 -13.77 -3.34
N TYR A 175 7.76 -12.52 -2.85
CA TYR A 175 6.90 -12.16 -1.72
C TYR A 175 5.56 -11.58 -2.16
N MET A 176 5.28 -11.49 -3.47
CA MET A 176 4.02 -10.99 -4.00
C MET A 176 3.17 -12.15 -4.49
N ASN A 177 1.95 -12.27 -4.00
CA ASN A 177 1.03 -13.34 -4.40
C ASN A 177 0.18 -12.91 -5.60
N GLU A 178 -0.50 -11.78 -5.44
CA GLU A 178 -1.56 -11.35 -6.36
C GLU A 178 -1.56 -9.84 -6.50
N VAL A 179 -1.89 -9.38 -7.71
CA VAL A 179 -2.19 -7.99 -8.02
C VAL A 179 -3.67 -7.91 -8.36
N ILE A 180 -4.39 -7.03 -7.67
CA ILE A 180 -5.81 -6.79 -7.86
C ILE A 180 -5.98 -5.42 -8.49
N ILE A 181 -6.61 -5.39 -9.67
CA ILE A 181 -6.91 -4.18 -10.43
C ILE A 181 -8.39 -3.85 -10.25
N LEU A 182 -8.66 -2.61 -9.84
CA LEU A 182 -10.00 -2.14 -9.50
C LEU A 182 -10.56 -1.26 -10.62
N GLY A 183 -11.67 -1.70 -11.23
CA GLY A 183 -12.30 -1.03 -12.38
C GLY A 183 -13.72 -0.53 -12.11
N SER A 184 -14.12 -0.32 -10.85
CA SER A 184 -15.49 0.10 -10.51
C SER A 184 -15.53 1.44 -9.76
N GLU A 185 -16.14 2.44 -10.40
CA GLU A 185 -16.49 3.73 -9.78
C GLU A 185 -17.42 3.54 -8.57
N ASP A 186 -18.48 2.75 -8.74
CA ASP A 186 -19.43 2.46 -7.66
C ASP A 186 -18.76 1.81 -6.45
N TYR A 187 -17.79 0.91 -6.67
CA TYR A 187 -17.05 0.28 -5.58
C TYR A 187 -16.12 1.26 -4.86
N ARG A 188 -15.45 2.16 -5.60
CA ARG A 188 -14.67 3.25 -5.01
C ARG A 188 -15.53 4.05 -4.04
N ASP A 189 -16.69 4.51 -4.50
CA ASP A 189 -17.56 5.38 -3.71
C ASP A 189 -18.14 4.62 -2.51
N GLU A 190 -18.58 3.37 -2.69
CA GLU A 190 -19.08 2.54 -1.60
C GLU A 190 -18.02 2.29 -0.51
N LEU A 191 -16.76 2.07 -0.90
CA LEU A 191 -15.66 1.89 0.05
C LEU A 191 -15.29 3.19 0.77
N LEU A 192 -15.00 4.25 0.00
CA LEU A 192 -14.43 5.49 0.52
C LEU A 192 -15.45 6.35 1.26
N ASP A 193 -16.73 6.29 0.88
CA ASP A 193 -17.81 7.00 1.58
C ASP A 193 -18.51 6.11 2.62
N GLY A 194 -18.21 4.80 2.62
CA GLY A 194 -18.79 3.81 3.51
C GLY A 194 -18.05 3.64 4.84
N ALA A 195 -18.33 2.51 5.49
CA ALA A 195 -17.74 2.17 6.79
C ALA A 195 -16.20 2.07 6.73
N TYR A 196 -15.67 1.59 5.60
CA TYR A 196 -14.23 1.48 5.38
C TYR A 196 -13.54 2.85 5.41
N GLY A 197 -14.03 3.81 4.62
CA GLY A 197 -13.47 5.16 4.60
C GLY A 197 -13.58 5.88 5.95
N VAL A 198 -14.71 5.72 6.65
CA VAL A 198 -14.90 6.28 8.01
C VAL A 198 -13.91 5.67 9.02
N GLU A 199 -13.66 4.37 8.96
CA GLU A 199 -12.66 3.73 9.83
C GLU A 199 -11.23 4.17 9.45
N ALA A 200 -10.91 4.27 8.16
CA ALA A 200 -9.63 4.77 7.68
C ALA A 200 -9.38 6.22 8.13
N GLU A 201 -10.38 7.10 8.07
CA GLU A 201 -10.26 8.49 8.54
C GLU A 201 -9.94 8.56 10.04
N LYS A 202 -10.68 7.84 10.88
CA LYS A 202 -10.39 7.76 12.33
C LYS A 202 -8.99 7.24 12.60
N TRP A 203 -8.57 6.29 11.77
CA TRP A 203 -7.27 5.69 11.85
C TRP A 203 -6.15 6.68 11.51
N PHE A 204 -6.27 7.44 10.42
CA PHE A 204 -5.30 8.48 10.04
C PHE A 204 -5.15 9.57 11.11
N HIS A 205 -6.17 9.73 11.97
CA HIS A 205 -6.14 10.64 13.12
C HIS A 205 -5.66 9.97 14.43
N GLY A 206 -5.23 8.71 14.38
CA GLY A 206 -4.62 7.98 15.51
C GLY A 206 -5.60 7.29 16.45
N PHE A 207 -6.89 7.18 16.08
CA PHE A 207 -7.96 6.64 16.95
C PHE A 207 -8.42 5.21 16.63
N GLY A 208 -7.96 4.62 15.52
CA GLY A 208 -8.57 3.40 14.99
C GLY A 208 -7.98 2.10 15.54
N ILE A 209 -8.80 1.33 16.27
CA ILE A 209 -8.87 -0.14 16.10
C ILE A 209 -10.23 -0.40 15.48
N GLY A 210 -10.28 -0.34 14.15
CA GLY A 210 -11.49 -0.62 13.38
C GLY A 210 -11.92 -2.08 13.49
N SER A 211 -13.22 -2.34 13.30
CA SER A 211 -13.80 -3.68 13.39
C SER A 211 -13.81 -4.43 12.05
N LEU A 212 -13.60 -3.71 10.95
CA LEU A 212 -13.53 -4.29 9.62
C LEU A 212 -12.22 -5.08 9.45
N THR A 213 -12.35 -6.30 8.92
CA THR A 213 -11.22 -7.15 8.54
C THR A 213 -11.06 -7.16 7.02
N ALA A 214 -9.83 -7.40 6.53
CA ALA A 214 -9.57 -7.51 5.10
C ALA A 214 -10.47 -8.57 4.42
N ASP A 215 -10.68 -9.72 5.07
CA ASP A 215 -11.54 -10.80 4.59
C ASP A 215 -12.99 -10.36 4.37
N SER A 216 -13.52 -9.48 5.23
CA SER A 216 -14.89 -8.99 5.08
C SER A 216 -15.06 -8.10 3.85
N LEU A 217 -14.01 -7.39 3.45
CA LEU A 217 -14.00 -6.51 2.29
C LEU A 217 -13.85 -7.31 1.00
N SER A 218 -12.94 -8.29 0.96
CA SER A 218 -12.66 -9.09 -0.25
C SER A 218 -13.84 -9.97 -0.67
N VAL A 219 -14.61 -10.52 0.27
CA VAL A 219 -15.81 -11.30 -0.07
C VAL A 219 -16.87 -10.44 -0.75
N HIS A 220 -17.12 -9.24 -0.20
CA HIS A 220 -18.07 -8.30 -0.76
C HIS A 220 -17.65 -7.80 -2.14
N GLU A 221 -16.37 -7.46 -2.28
CA GLU A 221 -15.70 -7.10 -3.53
C GLU A 221 -15.98 -8.13 -4.63
N ILE A 222 -15.60 -9.39 -4.39
CA ILE A 222 -15.71 -10.47 -5.38
C ILE A 222 -17.17 -10.74 -5.74
N MET A 223 -18.07 -10.75 -4.75
CA MET A 223 -19.47 -11.09 -4.98
C MET A 223 -20.21 -10.04 -5.81
N LYS A 224 -19.91 -8.75 -5.61
CA LYS A 224 -20.65 -7.65 -6.24
C LYS A 224 -19.96 -7.08 -7.48
N TYR A 225 -18.63 -7.11 -7.52
CA TYR A 225 -17.84 -6.39 -8.53
C TYR A 225 -16.93 -7.27 -9.38
N SER A 226 -17.04 -8.60 -9.33
CA SER A 226 -16.18 -9.55 -10.07
C SER A 226 -15.90 -9.21 -11.53
N LYS A 227 -16.87 -8.65 -12.28
CA LYS A 227 -16.69 -8.23 -13.68
C LYS A 227 -15.73 -7.05 -13.86
N LEU A 228 -15.64 -6.18 -12.86
CA LEU A 228 -14.84 -4.96 -12.84
C LEU A 228 -13.59 -5.12 -11.97
N LEU A 229 -13.19 -6.37 -11.72
CA LEU A 229 -12.00 -6.74 -10.98
C LEU A 229 -11.15 -7.66 -11.84
N HIS A 230 -9.84 -7.47 -11.76
CA HIS A 230 -8.92 -8.39 -12.41
C HIS A 230 -7.84 -8.80 -11.42
N ILE A 231 -7.72 -10.12 -11.20
CA ILE A 231 -6.74 -10.71 -10.30
C ILE A 231 -5.63 -11.33 -11.15
N LEU A 232 -4.41 -10.84 -10.97
CA LEU A 232 -3.20 -11.34 -11.61
C LEU A 232 -2.36 -12.06 -10.58
N SER A 233 -2.10 -13.35 -10.78
CA SER A 233 -1.07 -14.06 -10.02
C SER A 233 0.31 -13.53 -10.40
N VAL A 234 1.16 -13.30 -9.40
CA VAL A 234 2.54 -12.87 -9.61
C VAL A 234 3.44 -14.10 -9.60
N GLU A 235 4.29 -14.21 -10.61
CA GLU A 235 5.31 -15.25 -10.66
C GLU A 235 6.49 -14.85 -9.76
N PRO A 236 7.03 -15.77 -8.95
CA PRO A 236 8.13 -15.47 -8.04
C PRO A 236 9.42 -15.10 -8.78
N ILE A 237 9.58 -15.60 -10.02
CA ILE A 237 10.71 -15.27 -10.90
C ILE A 237 10.31 -14.08 -11.78
N PRO A 238 10.96 -12.91 -11.66
CA PRO A 238 10.53 -11.68 -12.34
C PRO A 238 10.37 -11.82 -13.86
N GLU A 239 11.25 -12.58 -14.52
CA GLU A 239 11.23 -12.78 -15.98
C GLU A 239 10.03 -13.61 -16.47
N GLN A 240 9.33 -14.29 -15.57
CA GLN A 240 8.12 -15.08 -15.90
C GLN A 240 6.85 -14.23 -15.85
N ASN A 241 6.90 -13.06 -15.20
CA ASN A 241 5.77 -12.14 -15.17
C ASN A 241 5.53 -11.52 -16.56
N LYS A 242 4.32 -11.70 -17.08
CA LYS A 242 3.91 -11.12 -18.36
C LYS A 242 3.79 -9.61 -18.23
N SER A 243 4.33 -8.88 -19.20
CA SER A 243 4.18 -7.44 -19.26
C SER A 243 2.77 -7.08 -19.73
N ILE A 244 2.16 -6.14 -19.03
CA ILE A 244 0.82 -5.64 -19.34
C ILE A 244 0.96 -4.57 -20.40
N LYS A 245 0.25 -4.78 -21.51
CA LYS A 245 0.22 -3.88 -22.66
C LYS A 245 -0.86 -2.82 -22.51
N ARG A 246 -2.06 -3.22 -22.10
CA ARG A 246 -3.22 -2.32 -21.97
C ARG A 246 -4.22 -2.85 -20.96
N ILE A 247 -4.89 -1.94 -20.27
CA ILE A 247 -6.04 -2.22 -19.40
C ILE A 247 -7.17 -1.27 -19.82
N TYR A 248 -8.39 -1.78 -19.89
CA TYR A 248 -9.57 -0.99 -20.26
C TYR A 248 -10.85 -1.71 -19.81
N ILE A 249 -11.96 -0.99 -19.76
CA ILE A 249 -13.31 -1.50 -19.52
C ILE A 249 -14.05 -1.53 -20.85
N GLU A 250 -14.56 -2.68 -21.23
CA GLU A 250 -15.41 -2.92 -22.41
C GLU A 250 -16.58 -3.81 -22.01
N ASP A 251 -17.79 -3.48 -22.46
CA ASP A 251 -19.02 -4.22 -22.14
C ASP A 251 -19.23 -4.47 -20.62
N GLU A 252 -18.93 -3.45 -19.79
CA GLU A 252 -19.00 -3.49 -18.32
C GLU A 252 -18.04 -4.51 -17.67
N GLU A 253 -16.98 -4.91 -18.37
CA GLU A 253 -15.98 -5.84 -17.89
C GLU A 253 -14.56 -5.26 -18.00
N LEU A 254 -13.76 -5.45 -16.96
CA LEU A 254 -12.35 -5.03 -16.92
C LEU A 254 -11.49 -6.04 -17.68
N GLN A 255 -10.83 -5.56 -18.74
CA GLN A 255 -9.97 -6.32 -19.63
C GLN A 255 -8.50 -5.97 -19.42
N VAL A 256 -7.64 -6.99 -19.47
CA VAL A 256 -6.17 -6.84 -19.39
C VAL A 256 -5.53 -7.55 -20.59
N GLU A 257 -4.85 -6.80 -21.44
CA GLU A 257 -4.04 -7.31 -22.53
C GLU A 257 -2.57 -7.43 -22.10
N PHE A 258 -1.95 -8.56 -22.42
CA PHE A 258 -0.51 -8.80 -22.22
C PHE A 258 0.26 -8.71 -23.55
N GLU A 259 1.57 -8.47 -23.46
CA GLU A 259 2.50 -8.57 -24.59
C GLU A 259 2.73 -10.01 -25.09
#